data_AF-A0A7V7UCH9-F1
#
_entry.id   AF-A0A7V7UCH9-F1
#
_cell.length_a   1.000
_cell.length_b   1.000
_cell.length_c   1.000
_cell.angle_alpha   90.00
_cell.angle_beta   90.00
_cell.angle_gamma   90.00
#
_symmetry.space_group_name_H-M   'P 1'
#
loop_
_entity.id
_entity.type
_entity.pdbx_description
1 polymer ?
#
loop_
_entity_poly.entity_id
_entity_poly.type
_entity_poly.pdbx_seq_one_letter_code
_entity_poly.pdbx_strand_id
1 'polypeptide(L)'
;MKRIGTILTQILEAISISYLIISIINASYSILCRNGMVSAHNQIRIFVWSLIAVVVLYSYRLFTRFSPLATIFIQYILAVLLITAEIFFETKILGIATSQGLLKSLGNFSVPYFIGAFVYYMSLYYEVLRQDKLLKKVKAMQGEEVFSSKGKES
;
A
#
# COMPACT_ATOMS: atom_id res chain seq x y z
N MET A 1 -13.88 8.68 -0.36
CA MET A 1 -12.62 7.99 -0.01
C MET A 1 -11.87 7.36 -1.19
N LYS A 2 -12.54 6.68 -2.15
CA LYS A 2 -11.87 6.13 -3.35
C LYS A 2 -10.89 7.12 -4.00
N ARG A 3 -11.30 8.38 -4.20
CA ARG A 3 -10.46 9.44 -4.79
C ARG A 3 -9.14 9.72 -4.06
N ILE A 4 -9.13 9.78 -2.73
CA ILE A 4 -7.93 10.13 -1.95
C ILE A 4 -6.92 8.98 -1.97
N GLY A 5 -7.40 7.74 -1.84
CA GLY A 5 -6.55 6.55 -1.96
C GLY A 5 -5.91 6.46 -3.35
N THR A 6 -6.67 6.74 -4.41
CA THR A 6 -6.13 6.71 -5.78
C THR A 6 -5.09 7.80 -6.04
N ILE A 7 -5.25 9.00 -5.48
CA ILE A 7 -4.26 10.08 -5.62
C ILE A 7 -2.96 9.73 -4.89
N LEU A 8 -3.05 9.18 -3.68
CA LEU A 8 -1.89 8.73 -2.91
C LEU A 8 -1.12 7.63 -3.64
N THR A 9 -1.80 6.64 -4.21
CA THR A 9 -1.14 5.58 -4.99
C THR A 9 -0.47 6.13 -6.24
N GLN A 10 -1.09 7.10 -6.94
CA GLN A 10 -0.48 7.75 -8.11
C GLN A 10 0.78 8.55 -7.74
N ILE A 11 0.76 9.25 -6.61
CA ILE A 11 1.94 9.99 -6.10
C ILE A 11 3.06 9.00 -5.74
N LEU A 12 2.73 7.90 -5.05
CA LEU A 12 3.71 6.87 -4.69
C LEU A 12 4.29 6.14 -5.92
N GLU A 13 3.46 5.85 -6.92
CA GLU A 13 3.90 5.32 -8.22
C GLU A 13 4.87 6.29 -8.90
N ALA A 14 4.54 7.58 -8.96
CA ALA A 14 5.38 8.60 -9.58
C ALA A 14 6.73 8.76 -8.85
N ILE A 15 6.75 8.75 -7.52
CA ILE A 15 7.99 8.79 -6.73
C ILE A 15 8.85 7.54 -7.03
N SER A 16 8.23 6.35 -7.05
CA SER A 16 8.95 5.09 -7.29
C SER A 16 9.55 5.05 -8.69
N ILE A 17 8.81 5.49 -9.70
CA ILE A 17 9.31 5.60 -11.09
C ILE A 17 10.44 6.63 -11.18
N SER A 18 10.30 7.77 -10.51
CA SER A 18 11.35 8.81 -10.50
C SER A 18 12.66 8.28 -9.89
N TYR A 19 12.57 7.56 -8.78
CA TYR A 19 13.73 6.92 -8.16
C TYR A 19 14.34 5.82 -9.03
N LEU A 20 13.51 5.07 -9.77
CA LEU A 20 13.98 4.07 -10.73
C LEU A 20 14.79 4.72 -11.86
N ILE A 21 14.33 5.86 -12.39
CA ILE A 21 15.04 6.65 -13.40
C ILE A 21 16.37 7.17 -12.83
N ILE A 22 16.37 7.77 -11.64
CA ILE A 22 17.58 8.28 -10.97
C ILE A 22 18.58 7.13 -10.73
N SER A 23 18.10 5.96 -10.34
CA SER A 23 18.95 4.77 -10.12
C SER A 23 19.64 4.32 -11.42
N ILE A 24 18.90 4.26 -12.53
CA ILE A 24 19.46 3.92 -13.85
C ILE A 24 20.50 4.95 -14.30
N ILE A 25 20.22 6.25 -14.11
CA ILE A 25 21.15 7.33 -14.46
C ILE A 25 22.45 7.17 -13.66
N ASN A 26 22.36 6.99 -12.34
CA ASN A 26 23.52 6.84 -11.47
C ASN A 26 24.32 5.57 -11.79
N ALA A 27 23.66 4.46 -12.13
CA ALA A 27 24.31 3.23 -12.58
C ALA A 27 25.01 3.40 -13.92
N SER A 28 24.42 4.16 -14.84
CA SER A 28 25.03 4.46 -16.14
C SER A 28 26.26 5.35 -15.97
N TYR A 29 26.17 6.39 -15.12
CA TYR A 29 27.29 7.28 -14.81
C TYR A 29 28.46 6.57 -14.13
N SER A 30 28.20 5.63 -13.21
CA SER A 30 29.27 4.89 -12.53
C SER A 30 30.06 4.00 -13.50
N ILE A 31 29.37 3.40 -14.49
CA ILE A 31 29.99 2.60 -15.56
C ILE A 31 30.77 3.48 -16.55
N LEU A 32 30.22 4.64 -16.95
CA LEU A 32 30.81 5.53 -17.96
C LEU A 32 31.99 6.35 -17.43
N CYS A 33 31.90 6.90 -16.22
CA CYS A 33 32.95 7.76 -15.66
C CYS A 33 34.03 7.00 -14.88
N ARG A 34 33.93 5.66 -14.77
CA ARG A 34 34.86 4.80 -14.00
C ARG A 34 35.10 5.28 -12.55
N ASN A 35 34.19 6.10 -12.02
CA ASN A 35 34.25 6.62 -10.67
C ASN A 35 33.58 5.62 -9.73
N GLY A 36 34.39 4.89 -8.96
CA GLY A 36 33.94 3.93 -7.94
C GLY A 36 33.26 4.55 -6.72
N MET A 37 32.66 5.74 -6.85
CA MET A 37 32.05 6.48 -5.73
C MET A 37 30.77 5.82 -5.19
N VAL A 38 30.13 4.93 -5.95
CA VAL A 38 28.98 4.15 -5.49
C VAL A 38 29.23 2.68 -5.79
N SER A 39 29.19 1.82 -4.77
CA SER A 39 29.34 0.39 -5.02
C SER A 39 28.20 -0.08 -5.93
N ALA A 40 28.52 -0.76 -7.03
CA ALA A 40 27.54 -1.24 -7.99
C ALA A 40 26.43 -2.07 -7.33
N HIS A 41 26.77 -2.79 -6.26
CA HIS A 41 25.82 -3.54 -5.43
C HIS A 41 24.76 -2.64 -4.77
N ASN A 42 25.11 -1.45 -4.31
CA ASN A 42 24.14 -0.55 -3.69
C ASN A 42 23.15 0.02 -4.72
N GLN A 43 23.62 0.37 -5.92
CA GLN A 43 22.77 0.84 -7.01
C GLN A 43 21.82 -0.25 -7.51
N ILE A 44 22.32 -1.47 -7.71
CA ILE A 44 21.49 -2.62 -8.12
C ILE A 44 20.40 -2.89 -7.09
N ARG A 45 20.73 -2.87 -5.79
CA ARG A 45 19.74 -3.07 -4.73
C ARG A 45 18.66 -1.99 -4.73
N ILE A 46 19.03 -0.71 -4.84
CA ILE A 46 18.05 0.39 -4.92
C ILE A 46 17.16 0.24 -6.15
N PHE A 47 17.73 -0.18 -7.29
CA PHE A 47 16.98 -0.44 -8.51
C PHE A 47 15.96 -1.58 -8.32
N VAL A 48 16.39 -2.72 -7.78
CA VAL A 48 15.52 -3.88 -7.53
C VAL A 48 14.39 -3.53 -6.55
N TRP A 49 14.70 -2.80 -5.48
CA TRP A 49 13.70 -2.33 -4.51
C TRP A 49 12.67 -1.38 -5.13
N SER A 50 13.13 -0.47 -5.98
CA SER A 50 12.24 0.45 -6.71
C SER A 50 11.35 -0.31 -7.69
N LEU A 51 11.88 -1.33 -8.37
CA LEU A 51 11.13 -2.19 -9.27
C LEU A 51 10.05 -2.99 -8.52
N ILE A 52 10.40 -3.61 -7.38
CA ILE A 52 9.45 -4.32 -6.51
C ILE A 52 8.34 -3.37 -6.05
N ALA A 53 8.69 -2.16 -5.61
CA ALA A 53 7.70 -1.17 -5.19
C ALA A 53 6.72 -0.82 -6.32
N VAL A 54 7.22 -0.57 -7.54
CA VAL A 54 6.36 -0.29 -8.71
C VAL A 54 5.44 -1.47 -9.03
N VAL A 55 5.94 -2.71 -9.01
CA VAL A 55 5.13 -3.91 -9.27
C VAL A 55 4.01 -4.07 -8.24
N VAL A 56 4.34 -3.90 -6.96
CA VAL A 56 3.39 -3.99 -5.85
C VAL A 56 2.34 -2.88 -5.92
N LEU A 57 2.74 -1.65 -6.22
CA LEU A 57 1.82 -0.52 -6.42
C LEU A 57 0.90 -0.75 -7.63
N TYR A 58 1.45 -1.18 -8.75
CA TYR A 58 0.68 -1.46 -9.97
C TYR A 58 -0.35 -2.57 -9.77
N SER A 59 -0.06 -3.56 -8.91
CA SER A 59 -1.03 -4.60 -8.56
C SER A 59 -2.32 -4.05 -7.93
N TYR A 60 -2.30 -2.85 -7.33
CA TYR A 60 -3.51 -2.18 -6.83
C TYR A 60 -4.58 -2.04 -7.91
N ARG A 61 -4.18 -1.70 -9.15
CA ARG A 61 -5.10 -1.48 -10.27
C ARG A 61 -5.76 -2.78 -10.74
N LEU A 62 -5.06 -3.90 -10.63
CA LEU A 62 -5.57 -5.22 -11.01
C LEU A 62 -6.65 -5.73 -10.04
N PHE A 63 -6.59 -5.31 -8.77
CA PHE A 63 -7.49 -5.80 -7.72
C PHE A 63 -8.58 -4.80 -7.31
N THR A 64 -8.88 -3.79 -8.14
CA THR A 64 -9.91 -2.77 -7.89
C THR A 64 -11.33 -3.32 -7.69
N ARG A 65 -11.56 -4.60 -8.05
CA ARG A 65 -12.82 -5.34 -7.85
C ARG A 65 -12.98 -5.89 -6.42
N PHE A 66 -11.92 -5.98 -5.64
CA PHE A 66 -11.96 -6.52 -4.27
C PHE A 66 -12.18 -5.41 -3.23
N SER A 67 -12.54 -5.80 -1.99
CA SER A 67 -12.59 -4.88 -0.86
C SER A 67 -11.21 -4.23 -0.67
N PRO A 68 -11.12 -2.92 -0.32
CA PRO A 68 -9.85 -2.24 -0.14
C PRO A 68 -8.93 -2.95 0.87
N LEU A 69 -9.50 -3.57 1.91
CA LEU A 69 -8.74 -4.33 2.90
C LEU A 69 -8.12 -5.60 2.30
N ALA A 70 -8.87 -6.32 1.47
CA ALA A 70 -8.36 -7.51 0.78
C ALA A 70 -7.25 -7.14 -0.20
N THR A 71 -7.36 -5.97 -0.85
CA THR A 71 -6.32 -5.46 -1.76
C THR A 71 -5.02 -5.17 -1.02
N ILE A 72 -5.10 -4.46 0.12
CA ILE A 72 -3.92 -4.17 0.97
C ILE A 72 -3.27 -5.47 1.45
N PHE A 73 -4.08 -6.45 1.85
CA PHE A 73 -3.58 -7.76 2.28
C PHE A 73 -2.86 -8.52 1.16
N ILE A 74 -3.46 -8.60 -0.05
CA ILE A 74 -2.83 -9.24 -1.21
C ILE A 74 -1.52 -8.53 -1.57
N GLN A 75 -1.49 -7.21 -1.57
CA GLN A 75 -0.29 -6.43 -1.84
C GLN A 75 0.83 -6.70 -0.82
N TYR A 76 0.48 -6.85 0.46
CA TYR A 76 1.44 -7.21 1.50
C TYR A 76 2.04 -8.59 1.25
N ILE A 77 1.22 -9.60 0.97
CA ILE A 77 1.70 -10.96 0.65
C ILE A 77 2.61 -10.92 -0.59
N LEU A 78 2.24 -10.17 -1.62
CA LEU A 78 3.00 -10.06 -2.85
C LEU A 78 4.36 -9.37 -2.61
N ALA A 79 4.40 -8.31 -1.79
CA ALA A 79 5.64 -7.65 -1.38
C ALA A 79 6.55 -8.61 -0.58
N VAL A 80 5.99 -9.32 0.41
CA VAL A 80 6.75 -10.30 1.21
C VAL A 80 7.35 -11.39 0.33
N LEU A 81 6.59 -11.91 -0.65
CA LEU A 81 7.08 -12.90 -1.60
C LEU A 81 8.23 -12.36 -2.46
N LEU A 82 8.09 -11.14 -3.00
CA LEU A 82 9.12 -10.53 -3.85
C LEU A 82 10.41 -10.24 -3.08
N ILE A 83 10.33 -9.74 -1.85
CA ILE A 83 11.50 -9.47 -0.99
C ILE A 83 12.17 -10.79 -0.58
N THR A 84 11.38 -11.80 -0.23
CA THR A 84 11.94 -13.12 0.11
C THR A 84 12.64 -13.74 -1.10
N ALA A 85 12.06 -13.60 -2.30
CA ALA A 85 12.67 -14.06 -3.54
C ALA A 85 13.98 -13.30 -3.84
N GLU A 86 14.00 -11.97 -3.69
CA GLU A 86 15.22 -11.15 -3.85
C GLU A 86 16.33 -11.64 -2.91
N ILE A 87 16.06 -11.71 -1.60
CA ILE A 87 17.05 -12.11 -0.61
C ILE A 87 17.50 -13.56 -0.85
N PHE A 88 16.59 -14.45 -1.24
CA PHE A 88 16.97 -15.82 -1.61
C PHE A 88 17.91 -15.83 -2.82
N PHE A 89 17.66 -15.00 -3.83
CA PHE A 89 18.52 -14.84 -5.00
C PHE A 89 19.89 -14.28 -4.62
N GLU A 90 19.95 -13.23 -3.80
CA GLU A 90 21.20 -12.66 -3.28
C GLU A 90 21.98 -13.69 -2.43
N THR A 91 21.29 -14.48 -1.61
CA THR A 91 21.91 -15.52 -0.77
C THR A 91 22.50 -16.64 -1.62
N LYS A 92 21.73 -17.14 -2.59
CA LYS A 92 22.14 -18.32 -3.39
C LYS A 92 23.16 -18.01 -4.47
N ILE A 93 23.09 -16.83 -5.08
CA ILE A 93 23.92 -16.50 -6.24
C ILE A 93 25.14 -15.66 -5.85
N LEU A 94 24.96 -14.70 -4.95
CA LEU A 94 26.04 -13.79 -4.56
C LEU A 94 26.73 -14.24 -3.27
N GLY A 95 26.06 -15.03 -2.42
CA GLY A 95 26.62 -15.48 -1.13
C GLY A 95 26.78 -14.36 -0.10
N ILE A 96 26.16 -13.20 -0.34
CA ILE A 96 26.37 -11.95 0.43
C ILE A 96 25.32 -11.80 1.55
N ALA A 97 24.15 -12.42 1.41
CA ALA A 97 23.01 -12.13 2.27
C ALA A 97 23.12 -12.83 3.64
N THR A 98 23.14 -12.02 4.70
CA THR A 98 23.04 -12.47 6.09
C THR A 98 21.57 -12.52 6.51
N SER A 99 21.15 -13.57 7.23
CA SER A 99 19.78 -13.78 7.75
C SER A 99 19.16 -12.53 8.42
N GLN A 100 19.98 -11.67 9.04
CA GLN A 100 19.53 -10.41 9.66
C GLN A 100 18.97 -9.37 8.67
N GLY A 101 19.33 -9.44 7.39
CA GLY A 101 18.82 -8.53 6.36
C GLY A 101 17.33 -8.74 6.08
N LEU A 102 16.84 -9.97 6.18
CA LEU A 102 15.44 -10.32 5.90
C LEU A 102 14.48 -9.72 6.93
N LEU A 103 14.79 -9.87 8.22
CA LEU A 103 13.96 -9.32 9.30
C LEU A 103 13.89 -7.78 9.24
N LYS A 104 15.01 -7.11 8.97
CA LYS A 104 15.05 -5.65 8.82
C LYS A 104 14.26 -5.18 7.59
N SER A 105 14.42 -5.85 6.45
CA SER A 105 13.68 -5.51 5.22
C SER A 105 12.19 -5.73 5.36
N LEU A 106 11.76 -6.85 5.97
CA LEU A 106 10.35 -7.12 6.23
C LEU A 106 9.74 -6.10 7.21
N GLY A 107 10.48 -5.72 8.25
CA GLY A 107 10.04 -4.67 9.18
C GLY A 107 9.78 -3.35 8.46
N ASN A 108 10.73 -2.90 7.64
CA ASN A 108 10.60 -1.65 6.89
C ASN A 108 9.42 -1.67 5.92
N PHE A 109 9.17 -2.80 5.27
CA PHE A 109 8.01 -2.95 4.40
C PHE A 109 6.70 -3.05 5.16
N SER A 110 6.66 -3.65 6.35
CA SER A 110 5.42 -3.84 7.12
C SER A 110 4.83 -2.53 7.65
N VAL A 111 5.66 -1.54 7.97
CA VAL A 111 5.25 -0.23 8.51
C VAL A 111 4.19 0.47 7.64
N PRO A 112 4.41 0.71 6.34
CA PRO A 112 3.41 1.38 5.49
C PRO A 112 2.10 0.58 5.35
N TYR A 113 2.14 -0.76 5.36
CA TYR A 113 0.91 -1.56 5.35
C TYR A 113 0.14 -1.45 6.66
N PHE A 114 0.84 -1.40 7.79
CA PHE A 114 0.20 -1.21 9.09
C PHE A 114 -0.52 0.14 9.18
N ILE A 115 0.12 1.20 8.67
CA ILE A 115 -0.49 2.53 8.55
C ILE A 115 -1.73 2.48 7.65
N GLY A 116 -1.62 1.83 6.48
CA GLY A 116 -2.74 1.67 5.55
C GLY A 116 -3.94 0.94 6.18
N ALA A 117 -3.68 -0.16 6.91
CA ALA A 117 -4.71 -0.91 7.62
C ALA A 117 -5.37 -0.08 8.73
N PHE A 118 -4.58 0.69 9.49
CA PHE A 118 -5.09 1.56 10.55
C PHE A 118 -6.02 2.65 10.01
N VAL A 119 -5.59 3.36 8.95
CA VAL A 119 -6.41 4.39 8.29
C VAL A 119 -7.72 3.81 7.74
N TYR A 120 -7.66 2.60 7.17
CA TYR A 120 -8.84 1.91 6.68
C TYR A 120 -9.82 1.60 7.83
N TYR A 121 -9.34 1.04 8.93
CA TYR A 121 -10.18 0.68 10.08
C TYR A 121 -10.86 1.92 10.69
N MET A 122 -10.10 3.00 10.88
CA MET A 122 -10.66 4.26 11.36
C MET A 122 -11.76 4.78 10.45
N SER A 123 -11.55 4.72 9.15
CA SER A 123 -12.53 5.18 8.18
C SER A 123 -13.80 4.33 8.18
N LEU A 124 -13.65 3.00 8.26
CA LEU A 124 -14.77 2.07 8.36
C LEU A 124 -15.59 2.32 9.62
N TYR A 125 -14.93 2.58 10.75
CA TYR A 125 -15.59 2.91 12.01
C TYR A 125 -16.47 4.17 11.91
N TYR A 126 -15.97 5.22 11.26
CA TYR A 126 -16.76 6.43 11.00
C TYR A 126 -17.94 6.18 10.06
N GLU A 127 -17.76 5.33 9.04
CA GLU A 127 -18.84 5.01 8.10
C GLU A 127 -19.96 4.22 8.76
N VAL A 128 -19.63 3.24 9.61
CA VAL A 128 -20.60 2.49 10.42
C VAL A 128 -21.36 3.42 11.38
N LEU A 129 -20.66 4.32 12.08
CA LEU A 129 -21.29 5.31 12.97
C LEU A 129 -22.25 6.24 12.22
N ARG A 130 -21.92 6.62 10.99
CA ARG A 130 -22.77 7.48 10.17
C ARG A 130 -24.01 6.74 9.69
N GLN A 131 -23.87 5.47 9.31
CA GLN A 131 -24.99 4.61 8.92
C GLN A 131 -25.94 4.36 10.10
N ASP A 132 -25.44 4.12 11.32
CA ASP A 132 -26.27 3.95 12.52
C ASP A 132 -27.09 5.21 12.83
N LYS A 133 -26.47 6.40 12.72
CA LYS A 133 -27.17 7.68 12.89
C LYS A 133 -28.27 7.89 11.86
N LEU A 134 -28.06 7.48 10.60
CA LEU A 134 -29.07 7.58 9.55
C LEU A 134 -30.22 6.61 9.80
N LEU A 135 -29.93 5.37 10.20
CA LEU A 135 -30.94 4.37 10.55
C LEU A 135 -31.82 4.81 11.74
N LYS A 136 -31.22 5.41 12.77
CA LYS A 136 -31.95 5.99 13.90
C LYS A 136 -32.87 7.13 13.47
N LYS A 137 -32.41 8.01 12.57
CA LYS A 137 -33.25 9.09 12.02
C LYS A 137 -34.44 8.55 11.22
N VAL A 138 -34.24 7.54 10.38
CA VAL A 138 -35.33 6.92 9.60
C VAL A 138 -36.36 6.27 10.51
N LYS A 139 -35.92 5.52 11.54
CA LYS A 139 -36.83 4.93 12.52
C LYS A 139 -37.62 5.98 13.33
N ALA A 140 -36.99 7.10 13.69
CA ALA A 140 -37.66 8.18 14.39
C ALA A 140 -38.76 8.83 13.52
N MET A 141 -38.46 9.13 12.26
CA MET A 141 -39.44 9.71 11.32
C MET A 141 -40.64 8.78 11.07
N GLN A 142 -40.40 7.47 10.90
CA GLN A 142 -41.49 6.50 10.75
C GLN A 142 -42.33 6.33 12.02
N GLY A 143 -41.71 6.44 13.21
CA GLY A 143 -42.44 6.41 14.48
C GLY A 143 -43.36 7.62 14.67
N GLU A 144 -42.91 8.82 14.26
CA GLU A 144 -43.70 10.06 14.34
C GLU A 144 -44.89 10.07 13.35
N GLU A 145 -44.72 9.56 12.13
CA GLU A 145 -45.83 9.45 11.16
C GLU A 145 -46.94 8.51 11.65
N VAL A 146 -46.57 7.38 12.26
CA VAL A 146 -47.54 6.42 12.84
C VAL A 146 -48.29 7.03 14.03
N PHE A 147 -47.61 7.85 14.84
CA PHE A 147 -48.23 8.54 15.97
C PHE A 147 -49.16 9.68 15.51
N SER A 148 -48.76 10.43 14.48
CA SER A 148 -49.59 11.50 13.89
C SER A 148 -50.84 10.97 13.17
N SER A 149 -50.81 9.74 12.63
CA SER A 149 -51.98 9.13 12.00
C SER A 149 -53.01 8.65 13.02
N LYS A 150 -52.58 8.15 14.19
CA LYS A 150 -53.50 7.73 15.27
C LYS A 150 -54.16 8.90 16.01
N GLY A 151 -53.51 10.05 16.09
CA GLY A 151 -54.06 11.25 16.74
C GLY A 151 -55.16 11.98 15.96
N LYS A 152 -55.39 11.62 14.69
CA LYS A 152 -56.44 12.21 13.84
C LYS A 152 -57.73 11.40 13.76
N GLU A 153 -57.75 10.19 14.33
CA GLU A 153 -58.95 9.33 14.40
C GLU A 153 -59.64 9.36 15.78
N SER A 154 -59.18 10.24 16.68
CA SER A 154 -59.81 10.54 17.97
C SER A 154 -60.55 11.87 17.90
#